data_AF-A0A2H5Y5U3-F1
#
_entry.id   AF-A0A2H5Y5U3-F1
#
_cell.length_a   1.000
_cell.length_b   1.000
_cell.length_c   1.000
_cell.angle_alpha   90.00
_cell.angle_beta   90.00
_cell.angle_gamma   90.00
#
_symmetry.space_group_name_H-M   'P 1'
#
loop_
_entity.id
_entity.type
_entity.pdbx_description
1 polymer ?
#
loop_
_entity_poly.entity_id
_entity_poly.type
_entity_poly.pdbx_seq_one_letter_code
_entity_poly.pdbx_strand_id
1 'polypeptide(L)'
;MAYYYGSASWFCCGHAGSWSSRCADTGHGSCGNCESYLDHAAWPKLKRPGYPDCNKSDNCLSLPWKYCGDTLVVYNRCNGQQVTVEVHDCGPNTNNYCNWPCGCGYPNCPAIIDLTPNAFSKIANLDVGRIPVRVTA
;
A
#
# COMPACT_ATOMS: atom_id res chain seq x y z
N MET A 1 17.55 1.56 -9.74
CA MET A 1 16.33 0.94 -9.18
C MET A 1 16.49 0.94 -7.67
N ALA A 2 15.60 1.59 -6.93
CA ALA A 2 15.70 1.73 -5.48
C ALA A 2 14.76 0.75 -4.76
N TYR A 3 15.08 0.41 -3.51
CA TYR A 3 14.22 -0.42 -2.66
C TYR A 3 13.91 0.29 -1.35
N TYR A 4 12.69 0.11 -0.87
CA TYR A 4 12.18 0.71 0.35
C TYR A 4 11.66 -0.37 1.28
N TYR A 5 11.99 -0.27 2.57
CA TYR A 5 11.58 -1.22 3.59
C TYR A 5 10.52 -0.62 4.50
N GLY A 6 9.55 -1.43 4.86
CA GLY A 6 8.46 -1.02 5.74
C GLY A 6 7.48 -2.16 5.94
N SER A 7 6.23 -1.81 6.15
CA SER A 7 5.11 -2.74 6.15
C SER A 7 4.13 -2.46 5.02
N ALA A 8 3.50 -3.53 4.54
CA ALA A 8 2.29 -3.45 3.75
C ALA A 8 1.09 -3.82 4.62
N SER A 9 -0.01 -3.09 4.46
CA SER A 9 -1.36 -3.48 4.90
C SER A 9 -2.25 -3.70 3.68
N TRP A 10 -3.53 -3.94 3.89
CA TRP A 10 -4.51 -3.95 2.82
C TRP A 10 -5.66 -2.97 3.06
N PHE A 11 -6.26 -2.52 1.97
CA PHE A 11 -7.38 -1.59 1.97
C PHE A 11 -8.37 -1.95 0.86
N CYS A 12 -9.62 -1.53 1.01
CA CYS A 12 -10.60 -1.57 -0.06
C CYS A 12 -10.50 -0.27 -0.88
N CYS A 13 -10.47 -0.38 -2.20
CA CYS A 13 -10.65 0.78 -3.07
C CYS A 13 -12.00 1.45 -2.76
N GLY A 14 -12.01 2.78 -2.61
CA GLY A 14 -13.21 3.57 -2.40
C GLY A 14 -13.58 3.85 -0.95
N HIS A 15 -14.81 4.33 -0.75
CA HIS A 15 -15.32 4.53 0.61
C HIS A 15 -15.63 3.15 1.18
N ALA A 16 -14.90 2.75 2.21
CA ALA A 16 -15.18 1.51 2.94
C ALA A 16 -16.59 1.60 3.56
N GLY A 17 -17.60 1.14 2.84
CA GLY A 17 -18.95 0.98 3.36
C GLY A 17 -18.90 -0.09 4.45
N SER A 18 -19.06 0.35 5.71
CA SER A 18 -19.25 -0.40 6.95
C SER A 18 -18.36 -1.63 7.24
N TRP A 19 -18.08 -1.85 8.53
CA TRP A 19 -17.27 -2.95 9.07
C TRP A 19 -17.72 -4.37 8.65
N SER A 20 -18.88 -4.51 7.98
CA SER A 20 -19.48 -5.79 7.57
C SER A 20 -19.38 -6.12 6.07
N SER A 21 -19.01 -5.17 5.19
CA SER A 21 -18.84 -5.46 3.76
C SER A 21 -17.37 -5.47 3.39
N ARG A 22 -16.91 -6.64 2.95
CA ARG A 22 -15.59 -6.85 2.33
C ARG A 22 -15.53 -6.05 1.02
N CYS A 23 -15.16 -4.77 1.14
CA CYS A 23 -15.07 -3.77 0.07
C CYS A 23 -16.43 -3.44 -0.58
N ALA A 24 -16.84 -2.17 -0.50
CA ALA A 24 -17.99 -1.68 -1.24
C ALA A 24 -17.54 -1.23 -2.63
N ASP A 25 -18.39 -1.39 -3.64
CA ASP A 25 -18.09 -1.06 -5.05
C ASP A 25 -18.13 0.46 -5.34
N THR A 26 -18.12 1.32 -4.31
CA THR A 26 -18.31 2.77 -4.48
C THR A 26 -17.08 3.57 -4.04
N GLY A 27 -16.43 4.20 -5.01
CA GLY A 27 -15.25 5.06 -4.85
C GLY A 27 -14.04 4.41 -5.51
N HIS A 28 -13.35 5.16 -6.38
CA HIS A 28 -12.30 4.60 -7.24
C HIS A 28 -10.88 5.03 -6.82
N GLY A 29 -10.67 5.29 -5.53
CA GLY A 29 -9.40 5.80 -5.00
C GLY A 29 -9.01 7.17 -5.59
N SER A 30 -7.83 7.66 -5.23
CA SER A 30 -7.33 8.98 -5.63
C SER A 30 -7.05 9.11 -7.13
N CYS A 31 -6.86 8.01 -7.86
CA CYS A 31 -6.66 8.02 -9.31
C CYS A 31 -7.96 7.85 -10.12
N GLY A 32 -9.10 7.57 -9.46
CA GLY A 32 -10.40 7.49 -10.12
C GLY A 32 -10.70 6.15 -10.80
N ASN A 33 -9.84 5.13 -10.67
CA ASN A 33 -10.00 3.79 -11.25
C ASN A 33 -9.42 2.65 -10.37
N CYS A 34 -9.38 2.81 -9.05
CA CYS A 34 -8.99 1.75 -8.12
C CYS A 34 -10.09 0.68 -8.01
N GLU A 35 -9.73 -0.60 -8.14
CA GLU A 35 -10.64 -1.75 -8.02
C GLU A 35 -10.09 -2.78 -7.02
N SER A 36 -10.86 -3.16 -6.01
CA SER A 36 -10.38 -4.04 -4.90
C SER A 36 -10.05 -5.47 -5.36
N TYR A 37 -10.60 -5.92 -6.48
CA TYR A 37 -10.35 -7.24 -7.06
C TYR A 37 -9.17 -7.26 -8.05
N LEU A 38 -8.54 -6.11 -8.33
CA LEU A 38 -7.34 -6.01 -9.17
C LEU A 38 -6.08 -5.83 -8.32
N ASP A 39 -4.90 -6.00 -8.92
CA ASP A 39 -3.61 -5.83 -8.24
C ASP A 39 -3.23 -4.35 -8.14
N HIS A 40 -3.95 -3.58 -7.34
CA HIS A 40 -3.66 -2.17 -7.13
C HIS A 40 -3.07 -1.90 -5.74
N ALA A 41 -2.54 -0.69 -5.57
CA ALA A 41 -2.01 -0.22 -4.32
C ALA A 41 -2.23 1.28 -4.11
N ALA A 42 -2.18 1.68 -2.83
CA ALA A 42 -1.98 3.05 -2.42
C ALA A 42 -0.49 3.32 -2.20
N TRP A 43 0.01 4.45 -2.71
CA TRP A 43 1.39 4.91 -2.46
C TRP A 43 1.42 6.26 -1.71
N PRO A 44 2.28 6.45 -0.69
CA PRO A 44 2.23 7.65 0.16
C PRO A 44 2.60 8.97 -0.55
N LYS A 45 3.33 8.94 -1.67
CA LYS A 45 3.70 10.14 -2.45
C LYS A 45 3.23 10.03 -3.89
N LEU A 46 2.01 10.51 -4.14
CA LEU A 46 1.32 10.36 -5.41
C LEU A 46 1.04 11.72 -6.06
N LYS A 47 1.52 11.88 -7.30
CA LYS A 47 1.12 12.96 -8.21
C LYS A 47 -0.24 12.62 -8.80
N ARG A 48 -1.21 13.54 -8.66
CA ARG A 48 -2.61 13.29 -9.04
C ARG A 48 -3.02 14.22 -10.20
N PRO A 49 -3.49 13.69 -11.33
CA PRO A 49 -4.05 14.52 -12.40
C PRO A 49 -5.34 15.22 -11.93
N GLY A 50 -5.41 16.55 -12.04
CA GLY A 50 -6.64 17.30 -11.75
C GLY A 50 -6.99 17.46 -10.26
N TYR A 51 -6.16 16.98 -9.34
CA TYR A 51 -6.29 17.14 -7.89
C TYR A 51 -4.96 17.61 -7.29
N PRO A 52 -4.94 18.21 -6.07
CA PRO A 52 -3.68 18.53 -5.40
C PRO A 52 -2.80 17.29 -5.24
N ASP A 53 -1.48 17.43 -5.26
CA ASP A 53 -0.59 16.29 -4.99
C ASP A 53 -0.83 15.70 -3.59
N CYS A 54 -0.60 14.40 -3.47
CA CYS A 54 -0.71 13.72 -2.19
C CYS A 54 0.68 13.39 -1.63
N ASN A 55 1.01 13.98 -0.48
CA ASN A 55 2.19 13.63 0.29
C ASN A 55 1.78 13.18 1.70
N LYS A 56 1.98 11.89 1.96
CA LYS A 56 1.80 11.21 3.24
C LYS A 56 3.10 10.54 3.70
N SER A 57 4.22 10.91 3.08
CA SER A 57 5.57 10.41 3.38
C SER A 57 6.34 11.47 4.16
N ASP A 58 5.95 11.66 5.43
CA ASP A 58 6.61 12.64 6.30
C ASP A 58 7.41 11.94 7.40
N ASN A 59 8.53 12.55 7.80
CA ASN A 59 9.42 12.30 8.96
C ASN A 59 10.02 10.89 9.14
N CYS A 60 9.28 9.81 8.92
CA CYS A 60 9.75 8.45 9.17
C CYS A 60 10.57 7.86 8.01
N LEU A 61 10.12 8.13 6.78
CA LEU A 61 10.75 7.62 5.57
C LEU A 61 10.42 8.57 4.43
N SER A 62 11.43 8.93 3.64
CA SER A 62 11.24 9.69 2.40
C SER A 62 11.07 8.72 1.24
N LEU A 63 9.89 8.75 0.62
CA LEU A 63 9.55 7.94 -0.54
C LEU A 63 9.58 8.77 -1.83
N PRO A 64 9.83 8.15 -2.99
CA PRO A 64 9.77 8.81 -4.29
C PRO A 64 8.33 9.19 -4.64
N TRP A 65 8.19 10.24 -5.42
CA TRP A 65 6.92 10.54 -6.08
C TRP A 65 6.60 9.44 -7.11
N LYS A 66 5.34 9.06 -7.17
CA LYS A 66 4.75 8.16 -8.16
C LYS A 66 3.58 8.84 -8.87
N TYR A 67 3.22 8.29 -10.02
CA TYR A 67 2.05 8.67 -10.80
C TYR A 67 1.00 7.56 -10.77
N CYS A 68 -0.25 7.93 -11.05
CA CYS A 68 -1.31 6.94 -11.27
C CYS A 68 -0.91 5.98 -12.40
N GLY A 69 -1.02 4.67 -12.14
CA GLY A 69 -0.62 3.60 -13.06
C GLY A 69 0.87 3.20 -12.98
N ASP A 70 1.70 3.87 -12.18
CA ASP A 70 3.07 3.39 -11.96
C ASP A 70 3.06 1.98 -11.35
N THR A 71 3.91 1.11 -11.86
CA THR A 71 4.04 -0.27 -11.36
C THR A 71 5.09 -0.38 -10.25
N LEU A 72 4.77 -1.14 -9.20
CA LEU A 72 5.66 -1.45 -8.08
C LEU A 72 5.75 -2.97 -7.90
N VAL A 73 6.89 -3.46 -7.43
CA VAL A 73 7.03 -4.88 -7.01
C VAL A 73 7.16 -4.95 -5.50
N VAL A 74 6.25 -5.68 -4.86
CA VAL A 74 6.14 -5.80 -3.40
C VAL A 74 6.54 -7.20 -2.98
N TYR A 75 7.56 -7.30 -2.14
CA TYR A 75 8.10 -8.56 -1.64
C TYR A 75 7.74 -8.72 -0.17
N ASN A 76 7.03 -9.79 0.20
CA ASN A 76 6.84 -10.17 1.59
C ASN A 76 8.14 -10.76 2.16
N ARG A 77 8.69 -10.10 3.18
CA ARG A 77 9.97 -10.50 3.78
C ARG A 77 9.87 -11.68 4.73
N CYS A 78 8.66 -12.06 5.16
CA CYS A 78 8.45 -13.24 5.99
C CYS A 78 8.64 -14.55 5.22
N ASN A 79 8.23 -14.59 3.95
CA ASN A 79 8.11 -15.83 3.19
C ASN A 79 8.71 -15.77 1.77
N GLY A 80 9.16 -14.60 1.31
CA GLY A 80 9.77 -14.41 -0.01
C GLY A 80 8.80 -14.30 -1.18
N GLN A 81 7.49 -14.35 -0.96
CA GLN A 81 6.49 -14.16 -2.01
C GLN A 81 6.46 -12.71 -2.50
N GLN A 82 6.03 -12.50 -3.74
CA GLN A 82 5.93 -11.17 -4.34
C GLN A 82 4.65 -10.98 -5.15
N VAL A 83 4.26 -9.72 -5.31
CA VAL A 83 3.19 -9.29 -6.21
C VAL A 83 3.61 -8.00 -6.90
N THR A 84 3.24 -7.87 -8.18
CA THR A 84 3.39 -6.64 -8.95
C THR A 84 2.05 -5.90 -8.90
N VAL A 85 2.07 -4.61 -8.57
CA VAL A 85 0.86 -3.80 -8.39
C VAL A 85 0.96 -2.47 -9.13
N GLU A 86 -0.18 -1.92 -9.50
CA GLU A 86 -0.30 -0.57 -10.05
C GLU A 86 -0.73 0.42 -8.96
N VAL A 87 -0.23 1.67 -9.00
CA VAL A 87 -0.60 2.72 -8.04
C VAL A 87 -1.90 3.39 -8.47
N HIS A 88 -2.96 3.24 -7.66
CA HIS A 88 -4.29 3.82 -7.92
C HIS A 88 -4.85 4.67 -6.77
N ASP A 89 -4.14 4.75 -5.65
CA ASP A 89 -4.57 5.57 -4.53
C ASP A 89 -3.39 6.22 -3.79
N CYS A 90 -3.71 7.21 -2.94
CA CYS A 90 -2.75 7.82 -2.05
C CYS A 90 -2.88 7.28 -0.63
N GLY A 91 -1.74 6.89 -0.07
CA GLY A 91 -1.62 6.37 1.29
C GLY A 91 -0.66 5.20 1.31
N PRO A 92 -0.41 4.57 2.47
CA PRO A 92 -0.77 5.02 3.81
C PRO A 92 0.01 6.27 4.26
N ASN A 93 -0.21 6.72 5.50
CA ASN A 93 0.70 7.67 6.15
C ASN A 93 1.93 6.94 6.70
N THR A 94 3.13 7.29 6.24
CA THR A 94 4.38 6.62 6.65
C THR A 94 4.72 6.84 8.12
N ASN A 95 4.12 7.82 8.78
CA ASN A 95 4.26 7.99 10.22
C ASN A 95 3.55 6.88 11.01
N ASN A 96 2.57 6.21 10.40
CA ASN A 96 1.94 5.06 11.02
C ASN A 96 3.00 3.96 11.19
N TYR A 97 3.09 3.45 12.41
CA TYR A 97 4.03 2.39 12.78
C TYR A 97 5.51 2.76 12.61
N CYS A 98 5.83 4.05 12.55
CA CYS A 98 7.21 4.50 12.56
C CYS A 98 7.92 4.01 13.82
N ASN A 99 9.05 3.30 13.66
CA ASN A 99 9.81 2.67 14.75
C ASN A 99 9.05 1.55 15.48
N TRP A 100 7.93 1.07 14.93
CA TRP A 100 7.24 -0.10 15.47
C TRP A 100 7.75 -1.37 14.80
N PRO A 101 7.89 -2.47 15.55
CA PRO A 101 8.20 -3.75 14.96
C PRO A 101 7.03 -4.23 14.10
N CYS A 102 7.34 -5.07 13.14
CA CYS A 102 6.36 -5.89 12.42
C CYS A 102 6.75 -7.37 12.50
N GLY A 103 5.87 -8.25 12.01
CA GLY A 103 6.04 -9.70 12.12
C GLY A 103 7.39 -10.21 11.59
N CYS A 104 7.75 -11.43 11.97
CA CYS A 104 8.96 -12.12 11.48
C CYS A 104 10.29 -11.45 11.88
N GLY A 105 10.32 -10.77 13.04
CA GLY A 105 11.56 -10.29 13.66
C GLY A 105 12.09 -8.96 13.15
N TYR A 106 11.28 -8.16 12.43
CA TYR A 106 11.71 -6.87 11.91
C TYR A 106 11.38 -5.72 12.87
N PRO A 107 12.38 -4.94 13.33
CA PRO A 107 12.21 -3.99 14.44
C PRO A 107 11.61 -2.63 14.04
N ASN A 108 11.66 -2.26 12.75
CA ASN A 108 11.13 -0.99 12.28
C ASN A 108 10.46 -1.17 10.91
N CYS A 109 9.15 -0.94 10.86
CA CYS A 109 8.35 -1.14 9.67
C CYS A 109 7.28 -0.03 9.52
N PRO A 110 7.66 1.17 9.05
CA PRO A 110 6.68 2.20 8.72
C PRO A 110 5.69 1.69 7.66
N ALA A 111 4.45 2.17 7.68
CA ALA A 111 3.47 1.85 6.64
C ALA A 111 3.89 2.50 5.32
N ILE A 112 4.34 1.71 4.34
CA ILE A 112 4.87 2.27 3.07
C ILE A 112 3.98 1.98 1.87
N ILE A 113 3.02 1.05 1.99
CA ILE A 113 2.12 0.68 0.92
C ILE A 113 0.86 0.02 1.50
N ASP A 114 -0.30 0.31 0.94
CA ASP A 114 -1.52 -0.47 1.19
C ASP A 114 -1.88 -1.19 -0.11
N LEU A 115 -2.14 -2.48 -0.03
CA LEU A 115 -2.49 -3.32 -1.17
C LEU A 115 -4.01 -3.50 -1.23
N THR A 116 -4.57 -3.69 -2.42
CA THR A 116 -5.93 -4.24 -2.50
C THR A 116 -5.97 -5.64 -1.86
N PRO A 117 -7.15 -6.16 -1.46
CA PRO A 117 -7.24 -7.50 -0.92
C PRO A 117 -6.76 -8.55 -1.94
N ASN A 118 -7.02 -8.34 -3.23
CA ASN A 118 -6.52 -9.21 -4.30
C ASN A 118 -4.98 -9.28 -4.29
N ALA A 119 -4.30 -8.13 -4.29
CA ALA A 119 -2.83 -8.10 -4.25
C ALA A 119 -2.27 -8.66 -2.93
N PHE A 120 -2.84 -8.29 -1.79
CA PHE A 120 -2.37 -8.76 -0.48
C PHE A 120 -2.51 -10.27 -0.34
N SER A 121 -3.66 -10.83 -0.75
CA SER A 121 -3.94 -12.27 -0.66
C SER A 121 -2.96 -13.16 -1.42
N LYS A 122 -2.25 -12.61 -2.41
CA LYS A 122 -1.20 -13.31 -3.17
C LYS A 122 0.09 -13.48 -2.38
N ILE A 123 0.33 -12.65 -1.36
CA ILE A 123 1.58 -12.66 -0.58
C ILE A 123 1.37 -12.89 0.92
N ALA A 124 0.15 -12.80 1.44
CA ALA A 124 -0.22 -13.10 2.82
C ALA A 124 -1.74 -13.30 3.00
N ASN A 125 -2.14 -13.96 4.09
CA ASN A 125 -3.56 -14.02 4.46
C ASN A 125 -4.05 -12.66 4.98
N LEU A 126 -5.21 -12.18 4.52
CA LEU A 126 -5.83 -10.91 4.94
C LEU A 126 -5.96 -10.77 6.46
N ASP A 127 -6.18 -11.87 7.19
CA ASP A 127 -6.30 -11.89 8.66
C ASP A 127 -5.00 -11.47 9.37
N VAL A 128 -3.85 -11.54 8.69
CA VAL A 128 -2.57 -11.03 9.22
C VAL A 128 -2.60 -9.50 9.32
N GLY A 129 -3.33 -8.83 8.43
CA GLY A 129 -3.54 -7.38 8.41
C GLY A 129 -2.32 -6.54 8.02
N ARG A 130 -1.11 -6.94 8.42
CA ARG A 130 0.14 -6.20 8.17
C ARG A 130 1.35 -7.12 8.11
N ILE A 131 2.16 -6.98 7.06
CA ILE A 131 3.38 -7.78 6.84
C ILE A 131 4.61 -6.91 6.58
N PRO A 132 5.82 -7.35 6.97
CA PRO A 132 7.07 -6.72 6.54
C PRO A 132 7.24 -6.85 5.02
N VAL A 133 7.56 -5.74 4.35
CA VAL A 133 7.81 -5.76 2.90
C VAL A 133 9.08 -5.03 2.49
N ARG A 134 9.57 -5.40 1.31
CA ARG A 134 10.48 -4.59 0.48
C ARG A 134 9.72 -4.20 -0.77
N VAL A 135 9.68 -2.91 -1.11
CA VAL A 135 9.07 -2.42 -2.34
C VAL A 135 10.15 -1.93 -3.29
N THR A 136 10.13 -2.40 -4.52
CA THR A 136 10.97 -1.87 -5.60
C THR A 136 10.18 -0.80 -6.35
N ALA A 137 10.71 0.42 -6.35
CA ALA A 137 10.05 1.63 -6.87
C ALA A 137 11.04 2.51 -7.64
#